data_AF-A0A7Z7BBY1-F1
#
_entry.id   AF-A0A7Z7BBY1-F1
#
_cell.length_a   1.000
_cell.length_b   1.000
_cell.length_c   1.000
_cell.angle_alpha   90.00
_cell.angle_beta   90.00
_cell.angle_gamma   90.00
#
_symmetry.space_group_name_H-M   'P 1'
#
loop_
_entity.id
_entity.type
_entity.pdbx_description
1 polymer ?
#
loop_
_entity_poly.entity_id
_entity_poly.type
_entity_poly.pdbx_seq_one_letter_code
_entity_poly.pdbx_strand_id
1 'polypeptide(L)'
;MTTALVSWALGQNLKPTAKLLLVTGCHMAAQHENGAHFFDPTIDELAARCGVTRMTVFATIRKLEKAGLLRVERFPGDRNVYLPQMGAGAKQ
;
A
#
# COMPACT_ATOMS: atom_id res chain seq x y z
N MET A 1 -12.41 5.65 13.46
CA MET A 1 -12.05 6.77 12.55
C MET A 1 -10.88 6.32 11.66
N THR A 2 -11.15 5.50 10.66
CA THR A 2 -10.14 4.82 9.82
C THR A 2 -10.28 5.16 8.33
N THR A 3 -11.17 6.10 8.04
CA THR A 3 -11.49 6.61 6.71
C THR A 3 -10.40 7.52 6.14
N ALA A 4 -9.56 8.15 6.98
CA ALA A 4 -8.57 9.13 6.52
C ALA A 4 -7.49 8.51 5.61
N LEU A 5 -6.95 7.34 5.98
CA LEU A 5 -5.90 6.66 5.22
C LEU A 5 -6.42 6.13 3.87
N VAL A 6 -7.63 5.55 3.87
CA VAL A 6 -8.29 5.08 2.64
C VAL A 6 -8.69 6.26 1.75
N SER A 7 -9.23 7.33 2.34
CA SER A 7 -9.58 8.57 1.62
C SER A 7 -8.35 9.22 0.98
N TRP A 8 -7.24 9.29 1.71
CA TRP A 8 -5.96 9.75 1.17
C TRP A 8 -5.50 8.90 -0.03
N ALA A 9 -5.58 7.57 0.06
CA ALA A 9 -5.21 6.67 -1.02
C ALA A 9 -6.11 6.85 -2.27
N LEU A 10 -7.41 7.06 -2.07
CA LEU A 10 -8.37 7.35 -3.15
C LEU A 10 -8.07 8.67 -3.86
N GLY A 11 -7.63 9.69 -3.11
CA GLY A 11 -7.26 11.01 -3.61
C GLY A 11 -5.99 11.04 -4.46
N GLN A 12 -5.17 9.97 -4.46
CA GLN A 12 -3.95 9.94 -5.27
C GLN A 12 -4.27 9.80 -6.77
N ASN A 13 -3.56 10.56 -7.61
CA ASN A 13 -3.66 10.43 -9.07
C ASN A 13 -2.83 9.25 -9.59
N LEU A 14 -3.37 8.05 -9.45
CA LEU A 14 -2.72 6.78 -9.78
C LEU A 14 -3.50 6.00 -10.84
N LYS A 15 -2.78 5.15 -11.60
CA LYS A 15 -3.41 4.15 -12.47
C LYS A 15 -4.29 3.20 -11.65
N PRO A 16 -5.37 2.63 -12.23
CA PRO A 16 -6.35 1.82 -11.50
C PRO A 16 -5.72 0.72 -10.63
N THR A 17 -4.79 -0.06 -11.17
CA THR A 17 -4.13 -1.16 -10.44
C THR A 17 -3.28 -0.67 -9.26
N ALA A 18 -2.61 0.47 -9.40
CA ALA A 18 -1.81 1.06 -8.32
C ALA A 18 -2.68 1.64 -7.22
N LYS A 19 -3.79 2.27 -7.61
CA LYS A 19 -4.79 2.77 -6.68
C LYS A 19 -5.43 1.62 -5.90
N LEU A 20 -5.82 0.54 -6.59
CA LEU A 20 -6.40 -0.65 -5.96
C LEU A 20 -5.45 -1.27 -4.93
N LEU A 21 -4.18 -1.47 -5.29
CA LEU A 21 -3.17 -2.02 -4.37
C LEU A 21 -2.96 -1.12 -3.14
N LEU A 22 -2.85 0.19 -3.35
CA LEU A 22 -2.67 1.14 -2.25
C LEU A 22 -3.89 1.18 -1.33
N VAL A 23 -5.09 1.28 -1.89
CA VAL A 23 -6.36 1.30 -1.14
C VAL A 23 -6.55 -0.01 -0.35
N THR A 24 -6.25 -1.15 -0.97
CA THR A 24 -6.34 -2.47 -0.30
C THR A 24 -5.39 -2.54 0.89
N GLY A 25 -4.13 -2.13 0.71
CA GLY A 25 -3.17 -2.07 1.81
C GLY A 25 -3.57 -1.10 2.92
N CYS A 26 -4.05 0.09 2.55
CA CYS A 26 -4.59 1.07 3.49
C CYS A 26 -5.82 0.57 4.25
N HIS A 27 -6.69 -0.21 3.59
CA HIS A 27 -7.84 -0.84 4.23
C HIS A 27 -7.40 -1.91 5.24
N MET A 28 -6.38 -2.72 4.91
CA MET A 28 -5.80 -3.69 5.83
C MET A 28 -5.17 -3.01 7.05
N ALA A 29 -4.37 -1.97 6.83
CA ALA A 29 -3.78 -1.17 7.91
C ALA A 29 -4.86 -0.57 8.83
N ALA A 30 -5.96 -0.11 8.26
CA ALA A 30 -7.11 0.41 8.99
C ALA A 30 -7.87 -0.65 9.83
N GLN A 31 -7.64 -1.94 9.62
CA GLN A 31 -8.24 -3.01 10.43
C GLN A 31 -7.39 -3.38 11.64
N HIS A 32 -6.15 -2.89 11.75
CA HIS A 32 -5.32 -3.15 12.93
C HIS A 32 -5.80 -2.34 14.13
N GLU A 33 -6.13 -3.03 15.22
CA GLU A 33 -6.68 -2.45 16.46
C GLU A 33 -5.74 -1.43 17.13
N ASN A 34 -4.44 -1.50 16.86
CA ASN A 34 -3.42 -0.65 17.48
C ASN A 34 -3.20 0.70 16.78
N GLY A 35 -4.01 1.06 15.78
CA GLY A 35 -3.79 2.30 15.00
C GLY A 35 -2.50 2.28 14.17
N ALA A 36 -1.96 1.09 13.93
CA ALA A 36 -0.78 0.89 13.11
C ALA A 36 -1.02 1.36 11.67
N HIS A 37 -0.26 2.35 11.23
CA HIS A 37 -0.29 2.83 9.84
C HIS A 37 0.63 2.00 8.93
N PHE A 38 0.60 0.68 9.06
CA PHE A 38 1.33 -0.24 8.19
C PHE A 38 0.47 -1.47 7.87
N PHE A 39 0.85 -2.18 6.81
CA PHE A 39 0.29 -3.48 6.47
C PHE A 39 1.45 -4.41 6.08
N ASP A 40 1.36 -5.71 6.36
CA ASP A 40 2.43 -6.69 6.13
C ASP A 40 2.01 -7.97 5.37
N PRO A 41 1.12 -7.90 4.35
CA PRO A 41 0.76 -9.06 3.54
C PRO A 41 1.93 -9.56 2.71
N THR A 42 1.91 -10.86 2.43
CA THR A 42 2.71 -11.45 1.37
C THR A 42 2.31 -10.89 0.00
N ILE A 43 3.22 -11.01 -0.97
CA ILE A 43 2.93 -10.64 -2.37
C ILE A 43 1.77 -11.46 -2.94
N ASP A 44 1.62 -12.71 -2.54
CA ASP A 44 0.51 -13.59 -2.97
C ASP A 44 -0.85 -13.12 -2.43
N GLU A 45 -0.90 -12.71 -1.16
CA GLU A 45 -2.14 -12.18 -0.58
C GLU A 45 -2.58 -10.89 -1.28
N LEU A 46 -1.63 -10.00 -1.60
CA LEU A 46 -1.92 -8.80 -2.38
C LEU A 46 -2.39 -9.15 -3.81
N ALA A 47 -1.75 -10.13 -4.45
CA ALA A 47 -2.10 -10.59 -5.78
C ALA A 47 -3.53 -11.15 -5.81
N ALA A 48 -3.86 -12.03 -4.87
CA ALA A 48 -5.17 -12.63 -4.73
C ALA A 48 -6.26 -11.59 -4.45
N ARG A 49 -6.04 -10.69 -3.48
CA ARG A 49 -7.02 -9.64 -3.12
C ARG A 49 -7.26 -8.64 -4.25
N CYS A 50 -6.22 -8.31 -5.02
CA CYS A 50 -6.33 -7.33 -6.10
C CYS A 50 -6.67 -7.96 -7.46
N GLY A 51 -6.74 -9.29 -7.56
CA GLY A 51 -7.01 -9.99 -8.82
C GLY A 51 -5.93 -9.77 -9.89
N VAL A 52 -4.66 -9.69 -9.48
CA VAL A 52 -3.52 -9.42 -10.39
C VAL A 52 -2.38 -10.43 -10.17
N THR A 53 -1.42 -10.46 -11.08
CA THR A 53 -0.25 -11.35 -10.94
C THR A 53 0.73 -10.85 -9.88
N ARG A 54 1.53 -11.75 -9.30
CA ARG A 54 2.67 -11.39 -8.42
C ARG A 54 3.60 -10.36 -9.06
N MET A 55 3.90 -10.52 -10.36
CA MET A 55 4.74 -9.61 -11.12
C MET A 55 4.14 -8.20 -11.18
N THR A 56 2.82 -8.11 -11.39
CA THR A 56 2.08 -6.85 -11.36
C THR A 56 2.15 -6.19 -9.98
N VAL A 57 1.97 -6.96 -8.91
CA VAL A 57 2.10 -6.45 -7.53
C VAL A 57 3.49 -5.88 -7.30
N PHE A 58 4.54 -6.65 -7.61
CA PHE A 58 5.92 -6.25 -7.40
C PHE A 58 6.31 -4.99 -8.19
N ALA A 59 5.95 -4.94 -9.48
CA ALA A 59 6.19 -3.76 -10.31
C ALA A 59 5.41 -2.53 -9.81
N THR A 60 4.22 -2.73 -9.25
CA THR A 60 3.38 -1.64 -8.76
C THR A 60 3.84 -1.12 -7.41
N ILE A 61 4.23 -1.99 -6.48
CA ILE A 61 4.86 -1.61 -5.21
C ILE A 61 6.10 -0.76 -5.47
N ARG A 62 6.99 -1.18 -6.38
CA ARG A 62 8.17 -0.38 -6.76
C ARG A 62 7.81 1.01 -7.29
N LYS A 63 6.71 1.14 -8.05
CA LYS A 63 6.23 2.43 -8.54
C LYS A 63 5.70 3.30 -7.41
N LEU A 64 4.94 2.72 -6.48
CA LEU A 64 4.43 3.43 -5.30
C LEU A 64 5.58 3.88 -4.37
N GLU A 65 6.62 3.05 -4.22
CA GLU A 65 7.83 3.37 -3.48
C GLU A 65 8.62 4.51 -4.14
N LYS A 66 8.82 4.44 -5.46
CA LYS A 66 9.45 5.53 -6.22
C LYS A 66 8.65 6.83 -6.17
N ALA A 67 7.33 6.74 -6.14
CA ALA A 67 6.44 7.90 -6.00
C ALA A 67 6.39 8.47 -4.57
N GLY A 68 7.08 7.84 -3.61
CA GLY A 68 7.08 8.26 -2.21
C GLY A 68 5.77 8.00 -1.48
N LEU A 69 4.84 7.24 -2.08
CA LEU A 69 3.53 6.95 -1.48
C LEU A 69 3.58 5.76 -0.53
N LEU A 70 4.59 4.90 -0.68
CA LEU A 70 4.75 3.69 0.10
C LEU A 70 6.22 3.50 0.48
N ARG A 71 6.52 3.33 1.76
CA ARG A 71 7.84 2.86 2.18
C ARG A 71 7.78 1.36 2.39
N VAL A 72 8.78 0.62 1.89
CA VAL A 72 8.84 -0.84 2.02
C VAL A 72 10.02 -1.20 2.91
N GLU A 73 9.74 -1.77 4.07
CA GLU A 73 10.74 -2.40 4.92
C GLU A 73 10.80 -3.89 4.57
N ARG A 74 11.97 -4.31 4.08
CA ARG A 74 12.20 -5.65 3.56
C ARG A 74 12.85 -6.50 4.64
N PHE A 75 12.26 -7.65 4.94
CA PHE A 75 12.78 -8.61 5.90
C PHE A 75 13.22 -9.90 5.18
N PRO A 76 14.12 -10.70 5.78
CA PRO A 76 14.43 -12.03 5.24
C PRO A 76 13.15 -12.88 5.15
N GLY A 77 12.85 -13.39 3.95
CA GLY A 77 11.62 -14.16 3.66
C GLY A 77 10.65 -13.42 2.72
N ASP A 78 9.38 -13.85 2.70
CA ASP A 78 8.32 -13.31 1.83
C ASP A 78 7.47 -12.19 2.49
N ARG A 79 7.74 -11.86 3.75
CA ARG A 79 7.04 -10.79 4.46
C ARG A 79 7.81 -9.48 4.34
N ASN A 80 7.15 -8.47 3.78
CA ASN A 80 7.59 -7.09 3.81
C ASN A 80 6.58 -6.29 4.61
N VAL A 81 7.04 -5.26 5.30
CA VAL A 81 6.16 -4.27 5.94
C VAL A 81 6.04 -3.07 5.02
N TYR A 82 4.81 -2.67 4.73
CA TYR A 82 4.49 -1.55 3.87
C TYR A 82 3.89 -0.41 4.69
N LEU A 83 4.49 0.76 4.60
CA LEU A 83 4.10 1.94 5.35
C LEU A 83 3.61 3.04 4.38
N PRO A 84 2.29 3.27 4.28
CA PRO A 84 1.73 4.42 3.57
C PRO A 84 2.32 5.73 4.08
N GLN A 85 2.74 6.60 3.16
CA GLN A 85 3.35 7.89 3.47
C GLN A 85 2.33 9.02 3.30
N MET A 86 1.42 9.16 4.25
CA MET A 86 0.47 10.29 4.35
C MET A 86 1.22 11.59 4.68
N GLY A 87 1.90 12.17 3.70
CA GLY A 87 2.66 13.42 3.87
C GLY A 87 3.74 13.68 2.80
N ALA A 88 4.21 12.65 2.11
CA ALA A 88 5.26 12.80 1.08
C ALA A 88 4.76 13.45 -0.23
N GLY A 89 3.44 13.58 -0.40
CA GLY A 89 2.80 14.29 -1.52
C GLY A 89 2.50 15.77 -1.25
N ALA A 90 2.80 16.29 -0.05
CA ALA A 90 2.66 17.70 0.27
C ALA A 90 4.00 18.43 0.05
N LYS A 91 4.46 18.49 -1.21
CA LYS A 91 5.28 19.63 -1.63
C LYS A 91 4.36 20.62 -2.31
N GLN A 92 4.00 21.66 -1.57
CA GLN A 92 3.62 22.95 -2.13
C GLN A 92 4.77 23.49 -2.98
#